data_AF-A0A7H8YX91-F1
#
_entry.id   AF-A0A7H8YX91-F1
#
_cell.length_a   1.000
_cell.length_b   1.000
_cell.length_c   1.000
_cell.angle_alpha   90.00
_cell.angle_beta   90.00
_cell.angle_gamma   90.00
#
_symmetry.space_group_name_H-M   'P 1'
#
loop_
_entity.id
_entity.type
_entity.pdbx_description
1 polymer ?
#
loop_
_entity_poly.entity_id
_entity_poly.type
_entity_poly.pdbx_seq_one_letter_code
_entity_poly.pdbx_strand_id
1 'polypeptide(L)'
;MKKISYYLKAISLIALVCFTIGSCSKDNTKPTPPNDETKDRGHDMPDKVQFIITNLGTNEVQERTANKSAKGIVYDITEPIKWQVGHEYRFEIVYYNNGARMNYEFVSAKMAPIHQHFFQLFQGEYPKDEAGRTAMVTAMNKAVSYVYQDTDPENATYGTQGVKLRLRTWDKTNPEQRDPIGLKGVFHIKDDATAGDYKLRIKLAHFLIANKLNPQTQEERPYNVVEYSSAFQLDSDMTLPIQIKQ
;
A
#
# COMPACT_ATOMS: atom_id res chain seq x y z
N MET A 1 67.80 53.21 26.35
CA MET A 1 68.90 52.59 27.12
C MET A 1 68.64 51.09 27.23
N LYS A 2 69.61 50.26 26.80
CA LYS A 2 69.93 48.85 27.15
C LYS A 2 68.76 47.84 27.33
N LYS A 3 68.58 46.88 26.41
CA LYS A 3 69.09 45.47 26.44
C LYS A 3 68.74 44.75 27.76
N ILE A 4 68.12 43.57 27.74
CA ILE A 4 68.82 42.26 27.77
C ILE A 4 67.81 41.12 27.57
N SER A 5 68.12 40.21 26.63
CA SER A 5 67.57 38.85 26.48
C SER A 5 68.27 37.87 27.42
N TYR A 6 67.66 36.73 27.81
CA TYR A 6 68.29 35.39 27.94
C TYR A 6 67.19 34.38 28.39
N TYR A 7 66.71 33.48 27.52
CA TYR A 7 67.12 32.06 27.33
C TYR A 7 66.96 31.14 28.57
N LEU A 8 66.09 30.12 28.46
CA LEU A 8 66.24 28.74 28.98
C LEU A 8 65.17 27.86 28.29
N LYS A 9 65.50 27.09 27.25
CA LYS A 9 65.86 25.65 27.23
C LYS A 9 64.89 24.70 27.95
N ALA A 10 64.16 23.98 27.10
CA ALA A 10 63.55 22.65 27.17
C ALA A 10 63.71 21.79 28.44
N ILE A 11 62.61 21.11 28.82
CA ILE A 11 62.40 19.68 29.15
C ILE A 11 60.87 19.56 29.41
N SER A 12 60.08 18.79 28.66
CA SER A 12 59.85 17.38 28.97
C SER A 12 59.17 16.63 27.81
N LEU A 13 59.74 15.46 27.53
CA LEU A 13 59.21 14.35 26.76
C LEU A 13 58.00 13.73 27.48
N ILE A 14 56.97 13.30 26.75
CA ILE A 14 56.24 12.02 26.93
C ILE A 14 55.36 11.82 25.68
N ALA A 15 55.54 10.66 25.06
CA ALA A 15 54.78 10.18 23.92
C ALA A 15 53.36 9.74 24.34
N LEU A 16 52.37 10.04 23.51
CA LEU A 16 51.19 9.18 23.38
C LEU A 16 50.69 9.21 21.94
N VAL A 17 51.04 8.17 21.20
CA VAL A 17 50.36 7.77 19.98
C VAL A 17 48.98 7.25 20.40
N CYS A 18 47.93 8.00 20.10
CA CYS A 18 46.58 7.47 20.01
C CYS A 18 46.02 7.82 18.64
N PHE A 19 46.14 6.85 17.73
CA PHE A 19 45.19 6.69 16.64
C PHE A 19 43.79 6.59 17.23
N THR A 20 42.96 7.60 17.03
CA THR A 20 41.51 7.43 17.08
C THR A 20 40.95 7.88 15.75
N ILE A 21 40.84 6.90 14.86
CA ILE A 21 39.84 6.87 13.79
C ILE A 21 38.48 7.19 14.41
N GLY A 22 38.06 8.45 14.28
CA GLY A 22 36.69 8.88 14.49
C GLY A 22 35.82 8.37 13.35
N SER A 23 35.63 7.06 13.28
CA SER A 23 34.56 6.43 12.53
C SER A 23 33.26 6.72 13.25
N CYS A 24 32.66 7.90 13.01
CA CYS A 24 31.24 8.07 13.27
C CYS A 24 30.49 7.35 12.14
N SER A 25 30.29 6.05 12.34
CA SER A 25 29.24 5.29 11.67
C SER A 25 27.94 6.05 11.84
N LYS A 26 27.41 6.60 10.75
CA LYS A 26 25.97 6.83 10.67
C LYS A 26 25.34 5.45 10.61
N ASP A 27 24.92 4.94 11.76
CA ASP A 27 24.02 3.79 11.85
C ASP A 27 22.70 4.17 11.18
N ASN A 28 22.65 4.02 9.85
CA ASN A 28 21.45 4.08 9.02
C ASN A 28 20.62 2.78 9.13
N THR A 29 20.79 2.02 10.21
CA THR A 29 20.17 0.71 10.43
C THR A 29 18.94 0.75 11.34
N LYS A 30 18.53 1.92 11.82
CA LYS A 30 17.21 2.09 12.44
C LYS A 30 16.22 2.59 11.38
N PRO A 31 15.08 1.87 11.18
CA PRO A 31 13.98 2.42 10.41
C PRO A 31 13.58 3.77 11.02
N THR A 32 13.47 4.80 10.20
CA THR A 32 12.89 6.07 10.62
C THR A 32 11.52 5.79 11.23
N PRO A 33 11.21 6.27 12.44
CA PRO A 33 9.89 6.08 13.02
C PRO A 33 8.82 6.65 12.08
N PRO A 34 7.66 5.99 11.91
CA PRO A 34 6.62 6.45 10.99
C PRO A 34 6.19 7.88 11.36
N ASN A 35 6.15 8.76 10.35
CA ASN A 35 5.66 10.13 10.46
C ASN A 35 4.18 10.14 10.89
N ASP A 36 3.73 11.22 11.55
CA ASP A 36 2.33 11.40 11.95
C ASP A 36 1.52 11.88 10.73
N GLU A 37 1.05 10.92 9.94
CA GLU A 37 0.41 11.19 8.64
C GLU A 37 -0.99 11.83 8.71
N THR A 38 -1.53 11.96 9.92
CA THR A 38 -2.77 12.70 10.17
C THR A 38 -2.61 14.23 10.01
N LYS A 39 -1.36 14.73 9.91
CA LYS A 39 -1.04 16.18 9.83
C LYS A 39 -0.17 16.55 8.63
N ASP A 40 0.68 15.64 8.18
CA ASP A 40 1.53 15.78 6.99
C ASP A 40 1.82 14.39 6.43
N ARG A 41 1.63 14.19 5.13
CA ARG A 41 1.63 12.86 4.47
C ARG A 41 2.86 12.03 4.76
N GLY A 42 3.97 12.61 5.22
CA GLY A 42 5.06 11.87 5.86
C GLY A 42 5.86 10.90 4.98
N HIS A 43 5.37 10.56 3.79
CA HIS A 43 5.97 9.74 2.76
C HIS A 43 5.77 10.38 1.36
N ASP A 44 6.70 10.11 0.45
CA ASP A 44 6.49 10.46 -0.96
C ASP A 44 5.39 9.60 -1.57
N MET A 45 4.63 10.13 -2.53
CA MET A 45 3.76 9.27 -3.36
C MET A 45 4.62 8.27 -4.14
N PRO A 46 4.21 6.99 -4.25
CA PRO A 46 4.97 5.97 -4.96
C PRO A 46 5.29 6.40 -6.39
N ASP A 47 6.52 6.15 -6.83
CA ASP A 47 6.97 6.44 -8.20
C ASP A 47 6.60 5.30 -9.17
N LYS A 48 6.36 4.10 -8.65
CA LYS A 48 5.95 2.92 -9.40
C LYS A 48 5.01 2.04 -8.58
N VAL A 49 4.04 1.44 -9.27
CA VAL A 49 3.15 0.41 -8.73
C VAL A 49 3.27 -0.84 -9.59
N GLN A 50 3.32 -2.01 -8.97
CA GLN A 50 3.22 -3.31 -9.62
C GLN A 50 1.97 -4.02 -9.11
N PHE A 51 1.17 -4.55 -10.03
CA PHE A 51 0.10 -5.47 -9.73
C PHE A 51 0.54 -6.87 -10.09
N ILE A 52 0.33 -7.81 -9.18
CA ILE A 52 0.60 -9.23 -9.38
C ILE A 52 -0.72 -9.97 -9.17
N ILE A 53 -1.19 -10.64 -10.22
CA ILE A 53 -2.47 -11.34 -10.23
C ILE A 53 -2.19 -12.82 -10.45
N THR A 54 -2.42 -13.64 -9.43
CA THR A 54 -2.22 -15.09 -9.49
C THR A 54 -3.55 -15.81 -9.53
N ASN A 55 -3.81 -16.59 -10.57
CA ASN A 55 -4.94 -17.52 -10.60
C ASN A 55 -4.68 -18.65 -9.60
N LEU A 56 -5.52 -18.78 -8.57
CA LEU A 56 -5.29 -19.74 -7.49
C LEU A 56 -5.54 -21.20 -7.91
N GLY A 57 -6.31 -21.43 -8.98
CA GLY A 57 -6.54 -22.76 -9.52
C GLY A 57 -5.40 -23.28 -10.41
N THR A 58 -4.72 -22.40 -11.13
CA THR A 58 -3.69 -22.77 -12.13
C THR A 58 -2.28 -22.33 -11.75
N ASN A 59 -2.13 -21.44 -10.78
CA ASN A 59 -0.89 -20.72 -10.44
C ASN A 59 -0.34 -19.84 -11.57
N GLU A 60 -1.12 -19.56 -12.61
CA GLU A 60 -0.73 -18.60 -13.65
C GLU A 60 -0.62 -17.20 -13.05
N VAL A 61 0.46 -16.48 -13.37
CA VAL A 61 0.73 -15.13 -12.87
C VAL A 61 0.67 -14.13 -14.02
N GLN A 62 -0.09 -13.06 -13.82
CA GLN A 62 -0.14 -11.89 -14.68
C GLN A 62 0.39 -10.68 -13.91
N GLU A 63 1.39 -10.00 -14.46
CA GLU A 63 1.97 -8.80 -13.84
C GLU A 63 1.74 -7.56 -14.68
N ARG A 64 1.48 -6.43 -14.03
CA ARG A 64 1.41 -5.11 -14.67
C ARG A 64 2.14 -4.09 -13.83
N THR A 65 2.84 -3.17 -14.47
CA THR A 65 3.51 -2.07 -13.78
C THR A 65 3.05 -0.73 -14.35
N ALA A 66 3.07 0.30 -13.53
CA ALA A 66 2.98 1.66 -14.01
C ALA A 66 3.84 2.59 -13.18
N ASN A 67 4.28 3.66 -13.84
CA ASN A 67 5.11 4.70 -13.25
C ASN A 67 4.29 5.98 -13.07
N LYS A 68 4.70 6.79 -12.09
CA LYS A 68 4.16 8.12 -11.85
C LYS A 68 4.52 9.02 -13.04
N SER A 69 3.50 9.53 -13.73
CA SER A 69 3.65 10.55 -14.77
C SER A 69 3.51 11.96 -14.19
N ALA A 70 3.83 12.97 -14.99
CA ALA A 70 3.59 14.38 -14.65
C ALA A 70 2.10 14.71 -14.39
N LYS A 71 1.15 13.86 -14.80
CA LYS A 71 -0.29 13.98 -14.57
C LYS A 71 -0.83 13.03 -13.49
N GLY A 72 0.04 12.35 -12.74
CA GLY A 72 -0.31 11.29 -11.78
C GLY A 72 0.07 9.89 -12.30
N ILE A 73 -0.35 8.83 -11.63
CA ILE A 73 -0.01 7.45 -12.05
C ILE A 73 -0.93 7.04 -13.21
N VAL A 74 -0.39 7.03 -14.44
CA VAL A 74 -1.12 6.64 -15.64
C VAL A 74 -0.64 5.24 -16.03
N TYR A 75 -1.59 4.30 -16.09
CA TYR A 75 -1.33 2.90 -16.41
C TYR A 75 -1.42 2.71 -17.92
N ASP A 76 -0.27 2.64 -18.59
CA ASP A 76 -0.20 2.18 -19.99
C ASP A 76 -0.22 0.66 -20.00
N ILE A 77 -1.42 0.11 -19.77
CA ILE A 77 -1.67 -1.32 -19.84
C ILE A 77 -2.54 -1.54 -21.06
N THR A 78 -1.90 -1.96 -22.15
CA THR A 78 -2.58 -2.29 -23.41
C THR A 78 -3.22 -3.68 -23.34
N GLU A 79 -2.71 -4.55 -22.48
CA GLU A 79 -3.21 -5.92 -22.33
C GLU A 79 -4.05 -6.09 -21.05
N PRO A 80 -5.34 -6.43 -21.17
CA PRO A 80 -6.19 -6.66 -20.02
C PRO A 80 -5.68 -7.81 -19.14
N ILE A 81 -5.90 -7.70 -17.83
CA ILE A 81 -5.82 -8.86 -16.94
C ILE A 81 -6.98 -9.78 -17.30
N LYS A 82 -6.67 -11.04 -17.57
CA LYS A 82 -7.65 -12.06 -17.92
C LYS A 82 -8.14 -12.72 -16.64
N TRP A 83 -9.44 -12.66 -16.43
CA TRP A 83 -10.15 -13.40 -15.40
C TRP A 83 -11.05 -14.44 -16.06
N GLN A 84 -11.30 -15.52 -15.34
CA GLN A 84 -12.15 -16.63 -15.75
C GLN A 84 -13.29 -16.75 -14.74
N VAL A 85 -14.49 -16.92 -15.24
CA VAL A 85 -15.69 -17.24 -14.45
C VAL A 85 -15.43 -18.49 -13.60
N GLY A 86 -15.86 -18.46 -12.34
CA GLY A 86 -15.68 -19.56 -11.37
C GLY A 86 -14.29 -19.64 -10.74
N HIS A 87 -13.33 -18.81 -11.16
CA HIS A 87 -11.96 -18.84 -10.62
C HIS A 87 -11.73 -17.79 -9.53
N GLU A 88 -10.70 -18.03 -8.72
CA GLU A 88 -10.20 -17.09 -7.72
C GLU A 88 -8.82 -16.56 -8.11
N TYR A 89 -8.63 -15.26 -7.87
CA TYR A 89 -7.41 -14.54 -8.22
C TYR A 89 -6.87 -13.83 -6.99
N ARG A 90 -5.68 -14.24 -6.52
CA ARG A 90 -4.93 -13.44 -5.56
C ARG A 90 -4.42 -12.20 -6.27
N PHE A 91 -4.74 -11.06 -5.70
CA PHE A 91 -4.42 -9.74 -6.22
C PHE A 91 -3.48 -9.05 -5.24
N GLU A 92 -2.30 -8.64 -5.71
CA GLU A 92 -1.29 -7.99 -4.91
C GLU A 92 -0.91 -6.63 -5.52
N ILE A 93 -0.79 -5.61 -4.68
CA ILE A 93 -0.34 -4.26 -5.01
C ILE A 93 1.01 -4.05 -4.33
N VAL A 94 2.04 -3.75 -5.12
CA VAL A 94 3.38 -3.46 -4.62
C VAL A 94 3.77 -2.05 -5.04
N TYR A 95 3.94 -1.20 -4.03
CA TYR A 95 4.39 0.17 -4.17
C TYR A 95 5.91 0.25 -4.06
N TYR A 96 6.48 1.11 -4.90
CA TYR A 96 7.89 1.42 -4.92
C TYR A 96 8.10 2.93 -4.86
N ASN A 97 9.21 3.32 -4.26
CA ASN A 97 9.77 4.67 -4.33
C ASN A 97 11.28 4.57 -4.48
N ASN A 98 11.86 5.26 -5.47
CA ASN A 98 13.28 5.21 -5.81
C ASN A 98 13.82 3.77 -5.96
N GLY A 99 12.99 2.88 -6.53
CA GLY A 99 13.31 1.46 -6.72
C GLY A 99 13.20 0.58 -5.47
N ALA A 100 12.98 1.14 -4.28
CA ALA A 100 12.76 0.40 -3.04
C ALA A 100 11.27 0.11 -2.82
N ARG A 101 10.95 -1.09 -2.34
CA ARG A 101 9.57 -1.48 -1.99
C ARG A 101 9.15 -0.78 -0.69
N MET A 102 7.99 -0.13 -0.69
CA MET A 102 7.53 0.72 0.43
C MET A 102 6.25 0.24 1.12
N ASN A 103 5.68 -0.92 0.75
CA ASN A 103 4.43 -1.40 1.36
C ASN A 103 4.43 -1.48 2.90
N TYR A 104 5.62 -1.63 3.51
CA TYR A 104 5.77 -1.66 4.96
C TYR A 104 5.25 -0.37 5.63
N GLU A 105 5.20 0.75 4.89
CA GLU A 105 4.73 2.04 5.39
C GLU A 105 3.23 2.00 5.69
N PHE A 106 2.42 1.32 4.88
CA PHE A 106 0.96 1.25 5.06
C PHE A 106 0.52 0.32 6.20
N VAL A 107 1.40 -0.58 6.67
CA VAL A 107 1.04 -1.65 7.62
C VAL A 107 1.59 -1.43 9.03
N SER A 108 2.21 -0.29 9.32
CA SER A 108 2.59 0.02 10.69
C SER A 108 1.35 0.26 11.57
N ALA A 109 1.50 0.17 12.90
CA ALA A 109 0.37 0.35 13.84
C ALA A 109 -0.30 1.73 13.73
N LYS A 110 0.44 2.76 13.29
CA LYS A 110 -0.10 4.11 13.07
C LYS A 110 -0.79 4.26 11.71
N MET A 111 -0.33 3.50 10.72
CA MET A 111 -0.68 3.67 9.31
C MET A 111 -1.82 2.78 8.87
N ALA A 112 -1.85 1.55 9.39
CA ALA A 112 -2.92 0.61 9.12
C ALA A 112 -4.33 1.17 9.42
N PRO A 113 -4.60 1.92 10.52
CA PRO A 113 -5.93 2.47 10.81
C PRO A 113 -6.43 3.54 9.84
N ILE A 114 -5.55 4.08 8.99
CA ILE A 114 -5.84 5.22 8.12
C ILE A 114 -5.64 4.93 6.63
N HIS A 115 -5.32 3.69 6.26
CA HIS A 115 -5.20 3.27 4.85
C HIS A 115 -6.16 2.13 4.50
N GLN A 116 -6.84 2.28 3.37
CA GLN A 116 -7.64 1.22 2.75
C GLN A 116 -7.67 1.39 1.23
N HIS A 117 -7.47 0.28 0.52
CA HIS A 117 -7.73 0.20 -0.91
C HIS A 117 -9.18 -0.21 -1.16
N PHE A 118 -9.82 0.52 -2.08
CA PHE A 118 -11.14 0.23 -2.60
C PHE A 118 -11.06 -0.15 -4.07
N PHE A 119 -11.94 -1.06 -4.49
CA PHE A 119 -11.94 -1.69 -5.80
C PHE A 119 -13.32 -1.56 -6.44
N GLN A 120 -13.41 -0.91 -7.59
CA GLN A 120 -14.66 -0.67 -8.29
C GLN A 120 -14.56 -1.24 -9.71
N LEU A 121 -15.32 -2.29 -10.00
CA LEU A 121 -15.34 -2.96 -11.31
C LEU A 121 -16.57 -2.50 -12.11
N PHE A 122 -16.38 -2.04 -13.34
CA PHE A 122 -17.46 -1.51 -14.18
C PHE A 122 -17.15 -1.66 -15.67
N GLN A 123 -18.19 -1.57 -16.50
CA GLN A 123 -18.07 -1.50 -17.96
C GLN A 123 -18.36 -0.08 -18.44
N GLY A 124 -17.73 0.33 -19.54
CA GLY A 124 -17.91 1.67 -20.11
C GLY A 124 -17.29 2.78 -19.26
N GLU A 125 -18.06 3.82 -19.00
CA GLU A 125 -17.62 5.03 -18.29
C GLU A 125 -17.95 4.99 -16.80
N TYR A 126 -17.09 5.60 -15.98
CA TYR A 126 -17.33 5.65 -14.53
C TYR A 126 -18.55 6.54 -14.20
N PRO A 127 -19.50 6.08 -13.36
CA PRO A 127 -20.69 6.86 -13.05
C PRO A 127 -20.40 8.20 -12.35
N LYS A 128 -21.07 9.26 -12.80
CA LYS A 128 -20.89 10.62 -12.26
C LYS A 128 -21.75 10.89 -11.02
N ASP A 129 -22.88 10.23 -10.88
CA ASP A 129 -23.85 10.42 -9.80
C ASP A 129 -23.92 9.22 -8.84
N GLU A 130 -24.66 9.40 -7.76
CA GLU A 130 -24.81 8.39 -6.71
C GLU A 130 -25.61 7.18 -7.20
N ALA A 131 -26.72 7.41 -7.92
CA ALA A 131 -27.56 6.35 -8.45
C ALA A 131 -26.77 5.39 -9.37
N GLY A 132 -25.95 5.95 -10.27
CA GLY A 132 -25.09 5.17 -11.14
C GLY A 132 -23.98 4.43 -10.38
N ARG A 133 -23.41 5.03 -9.32
CA ARG A 133 -22.44 4.32 -8.45
C ARG A 133 -23.08 3.16 -7.69
N THR A 134 -24.31 3.32 -7.20
CA THR A 134 -25.07 2.24 -6.55
C THR A 134 -25.41 1.11 -7.52
N ALA A 135 -25.81 1.44 -8.75
CA ALA A 135 -26.06 0.45 -9.80
C ALA A 135 -24.76 -0.31 -10.17
N MET A 136 -23.64 0.40 -10.28
CA MET A 136 -22.32 -0.20 -10.51
C MET A 136 -21.93 -1.17 -9.39
N VAL A 137 -22.07 -0.77 -8.12
CA VAL A 137 -21.80 -1.65 -6.96
C VAL A 137 -22.69 -2.89 -7.00
N THR A 138 -23.98 -2.72 -7.33
CA THR A 138 -24.92 -3.84 -7.47
C THR A 138 -24.49 -4.81 -8.56
N ALA A 139 -24.07 -4.30 -9.72
CA ALA A 139 -23.57 -5.12 -10.82
C ALA A 139 -22.25 -5.83 -10.44
N MET A 140 -21.32 -5.12 -9.81
CA MET A 140 -20.06 -5.69 -9.33
C MET A 140 -20.31 -6.82 -8.32
N ASN A 141 -21.23 -6.63 -7.38
CA ASN A 141 -21.58 -7.65 -6.38
C ASN A 141 -22.17 -8.92 -7.01
N LYS A 142 -22.74 -8.85 -8.22
CA LYS A 142 -23.16 -10.04 -8.98
C LYS A 142 -21.99 -10.70 -9.69
N ALA A 143 -21.04 -9.93 -10.21
CA ALA A 143 -19.91 -10.47 -10.97
C ALA A 143 -18.78 -11.02 -10.08
N VAL A 144 -18.48 -10.35 -8.96
CA VAL A 144 -17.29 -10.67 -8.15
C VAL A 144 -17.56 -10.47 -6.66
N SER A 145 -16.76 -11.15 -5.83
CA SER A 145 -16.53 -10.78 -4.43
C SER A 145 -15.04 -10.59 -4.17
N TYR A 146 -14.69 -9.82 -3.14
CA TYR A 146 -13.32 -9.61 -2.74
C TYR A 146 -13.16 -9.85 -1.24
N VAL A 147 -12.05 -10.48 -0.85
CA VAL A 147 -11.66 -10.68 0.54
C VAL A 147 -10.26 -10.15 0.75
N TYR A 148 -10.09 -9.23 1.69
CA TYR A 148 -8.78 -8.76 2.12
C TYR A 148 -7.96 -9.92 2.71
N GLN A 149 -6.71 -10.05 2.26
CA GLN A 149 -5.76 -11.07 2.71
C GLN A 149 -4.35 -10.51 2.88
N ASP A 150 -4.25 -9.26 3.37
CA ASP A 150 -2.98 -8.75 3.87
C ASP A 150 -2.42 -9.70 4.94
N THR A 151 -1.09 -9.78 5.03
CA THR A 151 -0.39 -10.78 5.86
C THR A 151 0.54 -10.13 6.87
N ASP A 152 0.95 -10.94 7.83
CA ASP A 152 2.09 -10.68 8.71
C ASP A 152 3.06 -11.89 8.65
N PRO A 153 4.31 -11.72 8.19
CA PRO A 153 4.91 -10.49 7.64
C PRO A 153 4.24 -10.03 6.34
N GLU A 154 4.29 -8.71 6.09
CA GLU A 154 3.51 -8.08 5.02
C GLU A 154 3.94 -8.51 3.62
N ASN A 155 5.21 -8.78 3.38
CA ASN A 155 5.70 -9.16 2.05
C ASN A 155 5.54 -10.66 1.73
N ALA A 156 4.87 -11.43 2.59
CA ALA A 156 4.76 -12.86 2.45
C ALA A 156 3.40 -13.32 1.91
N THR A 157 3.35 -14.52 1.36
CA THR A 157 2.14 -15.10 0.77
C THR A 157 1.40 -15.96 1.79
N TYR A 158 0.10 -15.73 1.95
CA TYR A 158 -0.74 -16.54 2.82
C TYR A 158 -0.74 -18.02 2.37
N GLY A 159 -0.73 -18.95 3.34
CA GLY A 159 -0.56 -20.39 3.09
C GLY A 159 0.89 -20.90 3.16
N THR A 160 1.88 -19.99 3.27
CA THR A 160 3.26 -20.38 3.56
C THR A 160 3.50 -20.51 5.08
N GLN A 161 4.47 -21.35 5.48
CA GLN A 161 4.73 -21.65 6.89
C GLN A 161 5.10 -20.37 7.67
N GLY A 162 4.38 -20.13 8.77
CA GLY A 162 4.64 -18.99 9.65
C GLY A 162 3.97 -17.68 9.22
N VAL A 163 3.27 -17.66 8.08
CA VAL A 163 2.56 -16.47 7.60
C VAL A 163 1.11 -16.50 8.05
N LYS A 164 0.66 -15.39 8.64
CA LYS A 164 -0.71 -15.23 9.12
C LYS A 164 -1.42 -14.14 8.34
N LEU A 165 -2.74 -14.22 8.28
CA LEU A 165 -3.55 -13.07 7.88
C LEU A 165 -3.38 -11.96 8.91
N ARG A 166 -3.25 -10.74 8.41
CA ARG A 166 -3.15 -9.55 9.23
C ARG A 166 -4.50 -9.25 9.85
N LEU A 167 -4.48 -9.04 11.16
CA LEU A 167 -5.66 -8.68 11.94
C LEU A 167 -5.64 -7.19 12.28
N ARG A 168 -6.81 -6.60 12.49
CA ARG A 168 -6.97 -5.19 12.84
C ARG A 168 -6.67 -4.92 14.32
N THR A 169 -5.47 -5.29 14.78
CA THR A 169 -5.02 -5.18 16.18
C THR A 169 -5.07 -3.74 16.73
N TRP A 170 -5.17 -2.74 15.86
CA TRP A 170 -5.40 -1.34 16.22
C TRP A 170 -6.86 -1.01 16.58
N ASP A 171 -7.83 -1.82 16.16
CA ASP A 171 -9.23 -1.73 16.58
C ASP A 171 -9.40 -2.39 17.96
N LYS A 172 -9.73 -1.58 18.97
CA LYS A 172 -9.94 -2.05 20.33
C LYS A 172 -11.22 -2.84 20.51
N THR A 173 -12.17 -2.72 19.58
CA THR A 173 -13.48 -3.37 19.66
C THR A 173 -13.42 -4.79 19.10
N ASN A 174 -12.77 -4.97 17.95
CA ASN A 174 -12.68 -6.26 17.28
C ASN A 174 -11.26 -6.53 16.73
N PRO A 175 -10.24 -6.66 17.59
CA PRO A 175 -8.84 -6.77 17.17
C PRO A 175 -8.52 -8.03 16.37
N GLU A 176 -9.41 -9.03 16.39
CA GLU A 176 -9.26 -10.32 15.71
C GLU A 176 -9.85 -10.35 14.30
N GLN A 177 -10.57 -9.30 13.88
CA GLN A 177 -11.05 -9.22 12.50
C GLN A 177 -9.91 -8.91 11.52
N ARG A 178 -10.11 -9.18 10.23
CA ARG A 178 -9.11 -8.90 9.19
C ARG A 178 -8.86 -7.41 9.05
N ASP A 179 -7.61 -7.04 8.75
CA ASP A 179 -7.22 -5.66 8.51
C ASP A 179 -7.48 -5.27 7.05
N PRO A 180 -8.41 -4.34 6.74
CA PRO A 180 -8.80 -4.04 5.37
C PRO A 180 -7.87 -3.00 4.74
N ILE A 181 -6.57 -3.32 4.58
CA ILE A 181 -5.61 -2.40 3.94
C ILE A 181 -5.71 -2.56 2.42
N GLY A 182 -5.71 -3.79 1.92
CA GLY A 182 -5.88 -4.11 0.50
C GLY A 182 -4.63 -4.03 -0.34
N LEU A 183 -3.44 -4.23 0.25
CA LEU A 183 -2.24 -4.53 -0.53
C LEU A 183 -2.30 -5.96 -1.08
N LYS A 184 -3.01 -6.86 -0.37
CA LYS A 184 -3.31 -8.22 -0.83
C LYS A 184 -4.76 -8.59 -0.57
N GLY A 185 -5.32 -9.40 -1.46
CA GLY A 185 -6.61 -10.04 -1.28
C GLY A 185 -6.94 -11.00 -2.40
N VAL A 186 -8.15 -11.55 -2.38
CA VAL A 186 -8.62 -12.53 -3.36
C VAL A 186 -9.92 -12.04 -3.96
N PHE A 187 -9.93 -11.88 -5.29
CA PHE A 187 -11.16 -11.77 -6.05
C PHE A 187 -11.68 -13.17 -6.37
N HIS A 188 -12.95 -13.41 -6.09
CA HIS A 188 -13.68 -14.56 -6.60
C HIS A 188 -14.58 -14.09 -7.74
N ILE A 189 -14.41 -14.68 -8.92
CA ILE A 189 -15.20 -14.36 -10.11
C ILE A 189 -16.36 -15.34 -10.15
N LYS A 190 -17.57 -14.83 -9.95
CA LYS A 190 -18.76 -15.67 -9.73
C LYS A 190 -19.20 -16.35 -11.01
N ASP A 191 -19.86 -17.49 -10.87
CA ASP A 191 -20.35 -18.31 -12.00
C ASP A 191 -21.34 -17.54 -12.89
N ASP A 192 -22.07 -16.58 -12.33
CA ASP A 192 -23.02 -15.71 -13.04
C ASP A 192 -22.38 -14.42 -13.58
N ALA A 193 -21.06 -14.25 -13.45
CA ALA A 193 -20.38 -13.10 -13.99
C ALA A 193 -20.50 -13.06 -15.52
N THR A 194 -20.90 -11.90 -16.02
CA THR A 194 -20.99 -11.68 -17.47
C THR A 194 -19.59 -11.55 -18.05
N ALA A 195 -19.30 -12.29 -19.12
CA ALA A 195 -18.04 -12.15 -19.83
C ALA A 195 -18.00 -10.81 -20.59
N GLY A 196 -16.80 -10.25 -20.72
CA GLY A 196 -16.58 -9.00 -21.44
C GLY A 196 -15.43 -8.18 -20.88
N ASP A 197 -15.32 -6.97 -21.39
CA ASP A 197 -14.28 -6.02 -21.00
C ASP A 197 -14.79 -5.09 -19.90
N TYR A 198 -13.97 -4.94 -18.87
CA TYR A 198 -14.22 -4.17 -17.66
C TYR A 198 -13.04 -3.27 -17.35
N LYS A 199 -13.29 -2.28 -16.49
CA LYS A 199 -12.30 -1.44 -15.85
C LYS A 199 -12.36 -1.70 -14.34
N LEU A 200 -11.24 -2.07 -13.74
CA LEU A 200 -11.06 -2.13 -12.29
C LEU A 200 -10.40 -0.84 -11.82
N ARG A 201 -11.17 0.04 -11.20
CA ARG A 201 -10.65 1.25 -10.57
C ARG A 201 -10.24 0.96 -9.14
N ILE A 202 -9.00 1.33 -8.78
CA ILE A 202 -8.41 1.06 -7.47
C ILE A 202 -8.07 2.40 -6.83
N LYS A 203 -8.55 2.61 -5.61
CA LYS A 203 -8.36 3.86 -4.88
C LYS A 203 -7.74 3.58 -3.53
N LEU A 204 -6.58 4.19 -3.25
CA LEU A 204 -6.04 4.23 -1.89
C LEU A 204 -6.62 5.44 -1.16
N ALA A 205 -7.44 5.17 -0.15
CA ALA A 205 -7.95 6.18 0.76
C ALA A 205 -6.99 6.37 1.93
N HIS A 206 -6.65 7.62 2.20
CA HIS A 206 -5.92 8.08 3.38
C HIS A 206 -6.87 8.87 4.28
N PHE A 207 -7.28 8.26 5.39
CA PHE A 207 -8.19 8.87 6.35
C PHE A 207 -7.45 9.85 7.26
N LEU A 208 -7.96 11.08 7.39
CA LEU A 208 -7.30 12.15 8.17
C LEU A 208 -7.29 11.89 9.68
N ILE A 209 -8.10 10.93 10.13
CA ILE A 209 -8.14 10.36 11.47
C ILE A 209 -8.38 8.85 11.33
N ALA A 210 -8.02 8.06 12.34
CA ALA A 210 -8.25 6.61 12.38
C ALA A 210 -9.77 6.27 12.32
N ASN A 211 -10.33 6.30 11.11
CA ASN A 211 -11.76 6.25 10.82
C ASN A 211 -12.04 5.43 9.54
N LYS A 212 -11.18 4.46 9.26
CA LYS A 212 -11.38 3.56 8.13
C LYS A 212 -12.51 2.57 8.33
N LEU A 213 -12.98 2.38 9.56
CA LEU A 213 -14.22 1.65 9.84
C LEU A 213 -15.42 2.54 9.56
N ASN A 214 -16.57 1.92 9.36
CA ASN A 214 -17.83 2.64 9.31
C ASN A 214 -18.10 3.26 10.69
N PRO A 215 -18.30 4.58 10.81
CA PRO A 215 -18.40 5.23 12.12
C PRO A 215 -19.68 4.84 12.87
N GLN A 216 -20.74 4.44 12.17
CA GLN A 216 -22.01 4.03 12.78
C GLN A 216 -21.97 2.58 13.28
N THR A 217 -21.41 1.66 12.50
CA THR A 217 -21.43 0.22 12.81
C THR A 217 -20.14 -0.30 13.44
N GLN A 218 -19.04 0.45 13.31
CA GLN A 218 -17.67 0.00 13.63
C GLN A 218 -17.22 -1.23 12.83
N GLU A 219 -17.89 -1.53 11.72
CA GLU A 219 -17.52 -2.59 10.81
C GLU A 219 -16.63 -2.09 9.67
N GLU A 220 -16.00 -3.02 8.97
CA GLU A 220 -15.25 -2.74 7.74
C GLU A 220 -16.13 -2.03 6.70
N ARG A 221 -15.58 -0.98 6.06
CA ARG A 221 -16.23 -0.35 4.90
C ARG A 221 -16.21 -1.29 3.70
N PRO A 222 -17.31 -1.43 2.94
CA PRO A 222 -17.33 -2.29 1.77
C PRO A 222 -16.21 -1.95 0.79
N TYR A 223 -15.47 -2.96 0.36
CA TYR A 223 -14.31 -2.81 -0.54
C TYR A 223 -14.65 -2.11 -1.86
N ASN A 224 -15.91 -2.09 -2.30
CA ASN A 224 -16.35 -1.49 -3.55
C ASN A 224 -17.10 -0.16 -3.43
N VAL A 225 -17.22 0.38 -2.21
CA VAL A 225 -17.88 1.66 -1.96
C VAL A 225 -16.87 2.67 -1.44
N VAL A 226 -16.64 3.73 -2.23
CA VAL A 226 -15.84 4.88 -1.79
C VAL A 226 -16.78 6.01 -1.40
N GLU A 227 -16.99 6.17 -0.09
CA GLU A 227 -17.81 7.26 0.45
C GLU A 227 -17.00 8.55 0.47
N TYR A 228 -17.18 9.40 -0.54
CA TYR A 228 -16.57 10.72 -0.58
C TYR A 228 -17.04 11.58 0.59
N SER A 229 -16.13 11.90 1.51
CA SER A 229 -16.35 12.81 2.63
C SER A 229 -15.09 13.66 2.81
N SER A 230 -15.21 14.76 3.55
CA SER A 230 -14.06 15.58 3.94
C SER A 230 -13.08 14.85 4.88
N ALA A 231 -13.40 13.62 5.28
CA ALA A 231 -12.64 12.85 6.27
C ALA A 231 -11.46 12.04 5.68
N PHE A 232 -11.26 12.04 4.35
CA PHE A 232 -10.11 11.36 3.72
C PHE A 232 -9.67 12.03 2.42
N GLN A 233 -8.43 11.76 2.02
CA GLN A 233 -7.85 12.12 0.74
C GLN A 233 -7.58 10.87 -0.10
N LEU A 234 -7.60 11.00 -1.43
CA LEU A 234 -7.16 9.95 -2.33
C LEU A 234 -5.66 10.09 -2.55
N ASP A 235 -4.90 9.08 -2.12
CA ASP A 235 -3.45 9.00 -2.36
C ASP A 235 -3.15 8.43 -3.73
N SER A 236 -4.03 7.57 -4.24
CA SER A 236 -3.95 7.04 -5.60
C SER A 236 -5.34 6.76 -6.19
N ASP A 237 -5.42 6.89 -7.52
CA ASP A 237 -6.60 6.54 -8.31
C ASP A 237 -6.14 5.89 -9.62
N MET A 238 -6.20 4.57 -9.63
CA MET A 238 -5.72 3.70 -10.70
C MET A 238 -6.88 3.13 -11.49
N THR A 239 -6.65 2.79 -12.76
CA THR A 239 -7.57 1.96 -13.53
C THR A 239 -6.82 0.87 -14.27
N LEU A 240 -7.27 -0.38 -14.12
CA LEU A 240 -6.76 -1.55 -14.80
C LEU A 240 -7.80 -2.09 -15.79
N PRO A 241 -7.44 -2.38 -17.04
CA PRO A 241 -8.31 -3.12 -17.94
C PRO A 241 -8.39 -4.58 -17.49
N ILE A 242 -9.61 -5.10 -17.37
CA ILE A 242 -9.91 -6.48 -17.01
C ILE A 242 -10.74 -7.09 -18.13
N GLN A 243 -10.47 -8.33 -18.51
CA GLN A 243 -11.32 -9.11 -19.40
C GLN A 243 -11.79 -10.36 -18.67
N ILE A 244 -13.09 -10.47 -18.41
CA ILE A 244 -13.70 -11.66 -17.84
C ILE A 244 -14.08 -12.60 -18.99
N LYS A 245 -13.62 -13.84 -18.92
CA LYS A 245 -13.87 -14.91 -19.87
C LYS A 245 -14.73 -15.99 -19.24
N GLN A 246 -15.54 -16.66 -20.07
CA GLN A 246 -16.20 -17.91 -19.72
C GLN A 246 -15.15 -19.03 -19.56
#